data_AF-A0A657PI37-F1
#
_entry.id   AF-A0A657PI37-F1
#
_cell.length_a   1.000
_cell.length_b   1.000
_cell.length_c   1.000
_cell.angle_alpha   90.00
_cell.angle_beta   90.00
_cell.angle_gamma   90.00
#
_symmetry.space_group_name_H-M   'P 1'
#
loop_
_entity.id
_entity.type
_entity.pdbx_description
1 polymer ?
#
loop_
_entity_poly.entity_id
_entity_poly.type
_entity_poly.pdbx_seq_one_letter_code
_entity_poly.pdbx_strand_id
1 'polypeptide(L)'
;MSDTGTPPVKPLEHYWQSVNGVALLLLPLSWLFSLLAWLRRLAYRHGLFETVRLPVPVIVVGNITVGGAGKTPLVIWLVEFCRALGLRPGVIARGYGAAPGQWPRRVDGASDPAGSGDEPLLIARRTGVPVWVDPDRPRAARALLAAQKCDILISDDGMQHYALGRDLEIAVSDAARGLGNGWRLPAGPLREAPSRLESVDLRVSNGPARPGEHT
;
A
#
# COMPACT_ATOMS: atom_id res chain seq x y z
N MET A 1 -19.10 32.54 10.85
CA MET A 1 -18.87 31.35 11.71
C MET A 1 -19.47 30.16 10.99
N SER A 2 -18.70 29.56 10.08
CA SER A 2 -19.08 28.34 9.37
C SER A 2 -18.30 27.18 9.99
N ASP A 3 -19.04 26.36 10.72
CA ASP A 3 -18.63 25.12 11.34
C ASP A 3 -18.08 24.16 10.26
N THR A 4 -16.75 24.02 10.18
CA THR A 4 -16.11 23.04 9.32
C THR A 4 -16.27 21.68 9.98
N GLY A 5 -17.37 21.00 9.66
CA GLY A 5 -17.62 19.63 10.05
C GLY A 5 -16.48 18.72 9.57
N THR A 6 -15.53 18.47 10.48
CA THR A 6 -14.59 17.36 10.34
C THR A 6 -15.41 16.09 10.15
N PRO A 7 -15.15 15.29 9.10
CA PRO A 7 -15.85 14.02 8.94
C PRO A 7 -15.63 13.17 10.20
N PRO A 8 -16.63 12.39 10.65
CA PRO A 8 -16.49 11.58 11.85
C PRO A 8 -15.30 10.64 11.68
N VAL A 9 -14.22 10.94 12.42
CA VAL A 9 -13.03 10.10 12.48
C VAL A 9 -13.47 8.76 13.04
N LYS A 10 -13.16 7.65 12.38
CA LYS A 10 -13.64 6.32 12.81
C LYS A 10 -13.16 6.07 14.26
N PRO A 11 -13.97 5.50 15.17
CA PRO A 11 -13.62 5.36 16.59
C PRO A 11 -12.26 4.67 16.86
N LEU A 12 -11.90 3.73 15.97
CA LEU A 12 -10.62 3.00 16.01
C LEU A 12 -9.40 3.89 15.70
N GLU A 13 -9.58 4.92 14.89
CA GLU A 13 -8.48 5.83 14.53
C GLU A 13 -8.11 6.72 15.72
N HIS A 14 -9.08 7.15 16.53
CA HIS A 14 -8.84 7.95 17.75
C HIS A 14 -8.11 7.14 18.82
N TYR A 15 -8.44 5.86 18.94
CA TYR A 15 -7.80 4.94 19.87
C TYR A 15 -6.29 4.80 19.66
N TRP A 16 -5.84 4.82 18.41
CA TRP A 16 -4.43 4.66 18.04
C TRP A 16 -3.62 5.96 18.06
N GLN A 17 -4.23 7.10 18.39
CA GLN A 17 -3.52 8.38 18.51
C GLN A 17 -2.86 8.58 19.88
N SER A 18 -3.22 7.81 20.89
CA SER A 18 -2.68 7.92 22.24
C SER A 18 -2.37 6.55 22.86
N VAL A 19 -1.47 6.53 23.84
CA VAL A 19 -1.28 5.36 24.69
C VAL A 19 -2.36 5.39 25.77
N ASN A 20 -3.26 4.42 25.76
CA ASN A 20 -4.36 4.30 26.71
C ASN A 20 -4.41 2.89 27.33
N GLY A 21 -5.28 2.67 28.30
CA GLY A 21 -5.34 1.41 29.06
C GLY A 21 -5.60 0.16 28.18
N VAL A 22 -6.41 0.30 27.13
CA VAL A 22 -6.66 -0.82 26.21
C VAL A 22 -5.43 -1.05 25.31
N ALA A 23 -4.67 -0.01 24.96
CA ALA A 23 -3.44 -0.17 24.18
C ALA A 23 -2.39 -0.96 24.97
N LEU A 24 -2.29 -0.70 26.27
CA LEU A 24 -1.45 -1.46 27.19
C LEU A 24 -1.89 -2.93 27.30
N LEU A 25 -3.21 -3.18 27.41
CA LEU A 25 -3.75 -4.54 27.45
C LEU A 25 -3.44 -5.33 26.17
N LEU A 26 -3.44 -4.66 25.01
CA LEU A 26 -3.14 -5.27 23.71
C LEU A 26 -1.63 -5.38 23.40
N LEU A 27 -0.76 -4.86 24.27
CA LEU A 27 0.68 -4.83 24.05
C LEU A 27 1.31 -6.23 23.88
N PRO A 28 0.95 -7.27 24.67
CA PRO A 28 1.48 -8.62 24.46
C PRO A 28 1.13 -9.19 23.07
N LEU A 29 -0.08 -8.90 22.59
CA LEU A 29 -0.52 -9.30 21.25
C LEU A 29 0.24 -8.53 20.17
N SER A 30 0.53 -7.25 20.42
CA SER A 30 1.38 -6.44 19.54
C SER A 30 2.81 -6.98 19.45
N TRP A 31 3.39 -7.45 20.55
CA TRP A 31 4.70 -8.11 20.54
C TRP A 31 4.70 -9.41 19.74
N LEU A 32 3.67 -10.24 19.88
CA LEU A 32 3.54 -11.45 19.08
C LEU A 32 3.42 -11.13 17.59
N PHE A 33 2.55 -10.19 17.20
CA PHE A 33 2.43 -9.72 15.82
C PHE A 33 3.75 -9.18 15.29
N SER A 34 4.44 -8.38 16.12
CA SER A 34 5.75 -7.80 15.84
C SER A 34 6.82 -8.84 15.55
N LEU A 35 6.87 -9.91 16.35
CA LEU A 35 7.79 -11.02 16.21
C LEU A 35 7.51 -11.80 14.92
N LEU A 36 6.25 -12.14 14.64
CA LEU A 36 5.87 -12.86 13.43
C LEU A 36 6.16 -12.06 12.16
N ALA A 37 5.86 -10.75 12.16
CA ALA A 37 6.19 -9.87 11.04
C ALA A 37 7.70 -9.78 10.81
N TRP A 38 8.49 -9.69 11.89
CA TRP A 38 9.95 -9.67 11.82
C TRP A 38 10.54 -10.99 11.30
N LEU A 39 10.09 -12.14 11.83
CA LEU A 39 10.51 -13.46 11.37
C LEU A 39 10.19 -13.67 9.89
N ARG A 40 8.98 -13.28 9.46
CA ARG A 40 8.59 -13.36 8.04
C ARG A 40 9.53 -12.53 7.16
N ARG A 41 9.85 -11.29 7.56
CA ARG A 41 10.79 -10.44 6.82
C ARG A 41 12.19 -11.06 6.78
N LEU A 42 12.65 -11.62 7.90
CA LEU A 42 13.95 -12.28 7.99
C LEU A 42 14.02 -13.49 7.03
N ALA A 43 12.96 -14.29 6.97
CA ALA A 43 12.86 -15.42 6.05
C ALA A 43 13.01 -15.02 4.58
N TYR A 44 12.32 -13.95 4.14
CA TYR A 44 12.52 -13.43 2.78
C TYR A 44 13.94 -12.85 2.57
N ARG A 45 14.50 -12.15 3.57
CA ARG A 45 15.86 -11.58 3.45
C ARG A 45 16.94 -12.66 3.32
N HIS A 46 16.78 -13.81 3.96
CA HIS A 46 17.70 -14.94 3.86
C HIS A 46 17.37 -15.89 2.70
N GLY A 47 16.37 -15.57 1.86
CA GLY A 47 15.98 -16.42 0.74
C GLY A 47 15.30 -17.74 1.14
N LEU A 48 14.82 -17.85 2.39
CA LEU A 48 14.03 -19.02 2.82
C LEU A 48 12.65 -19.07 2.14
N PHE A 49 12.14 -17.90 1.73
CA PHE A 49 10.95 -17.78 0.90
C PHE A 49 11.29 -17.18 -0.45
N GLU A 50 10.63 -17.68 -1.49
CA GLU A 50 10.85 -17.26 -2.87
C GLU A 50 10.33 -15.82 -3.10
N THR A 51 11.17 -14.99 -3.70
CA THR A 51 10.78 -13.69 -4.22
C THR A 51 10.75 -13.76 -5.74
N VAL A 52 9.57 -13.55 -6.33
CA VAL A 52 9.34 -13.56 -7.77
C VAL A 52 9.84 -12.26 -8.37
N ARG A 53 10.90 -12.34 -9.19
CA ARG A 53 11.34 -11.24 -10.07
C ARG A 53 10.57 -11.28 -11.39
N LEU A 54 10.26 -10.11 -11.91
CA LEU A 54 9.53 -9.94 -13.17
C LEU A 54 10.47 -9.42 -14.26
N PRO A 55 10.14 -9.61 -15.55
CA PRO A 55 10.97 -9.15 -16.66
C PRO A 55 10.92 -7.62 -16.87
N VAL A 56 10.12 -6.89 -16.09
CA VAL A 56 9.95 -5.44 -16.15
C VAL A 56 10.12 -4.84 -14.76
N PRO A 57 10.56 -3.57 -14.67
CA PRO A 57 10.72 -2.89 -13.39
C PRO A 57 9.40 -2.79 -12.61
N VAL A 58 9.48 -2.96 -11.29
CA VAL A 58 8.35 -2.91 -10.37
C VAL A 58 8.56 -1.80 -9.33
N ILE A 59 7.66 -0.82 -9.33
CA ILE A 59 7.54 0.21 -8.30
C ILE A 59 6.48 -0.25 -7.28
N VAL A 60 6.85 -0.34 -6.01
CA VAL A 60 5.90 -0.62 -4.92
C VAL A 60 5.57 0.67 -4.20
N VAL A 61 4.28 1.00 -4.10
CA VAL A 61 3.77 2.08 -3.26
C VAL A 61 3.08 1.45 -2.06
N GLY A 62 3.38 1.91 -0.85
CA GLY A 62 2.70 1.41 0.34
C GLY A 62 2.77 2.35 1.52
N ASN A 63 2.21 1.91 2.63
CA ASN A 63 2.33 2.59 3.91
C ASN A 63 2.63 1.59 5.03
N ILE A 64 3.15 2.10 6.13
CA ILE A 64 3.41 1.30 7.34
C ILE A 64 2.32 1.47 8.40
N THR A 65 1.31 2.32 8.18
CA THR A 65 0.18 2.55 9.08
C THR A 65 -1.11 1.90 8.55
N VAL A 66 -2.06 1.62 9.42
CA VAL A 66 -3.44 1.30 9.03
C VAL A 66 -4.21 2.60 8.83
N GLY A 67 -4.93 2.69 7.70
CA GLY A 67 -5.68 3.87 7.30
C GLY A 67 -5.27 4.37 5.91
N GLY A 68 -5.98 5.38 5.42
CA GLY A 68 -5.66 6.03 4.15
C GLY A 68 -4.45 6.94 4.32
N ALA A 69 -3.33 6.61 3.66
CA ALA A 69 -2.13 7.44 3.64
C ALA A 69 -2.01 8.31 2.37
N GLY A 70 -3.04 8.34 1.50
CA GLY A 70 -2.96 9.02 0.21
C GLY A 70 -2.19 8.24 -0.86
N LYS A 71 -2.16 6.91 -0.79
CA LYS A 71 -1.49 6.04 -1.78
C LYS A 71 -2.12 6.16 -3.17
N THR A 72 -3.45 6.12 -3.27
CA THR A 72 -4.15 6.11 -4.55
C THR A 72 -3.87 7.35 -5.42
N PRO A 73 -3.89 8.59 -4.87
CA PRO A 73 -3.42 9.76 -5.62
C PRO A 73 -1.98 9.63 -6.13
N LEU A 74 -1.05 9.12 -5.31
CA LEU A 74 0.33 8.93 -5.72
C LEU A 74 0.48 7.87 -6.81
N VAL A 75 -0.26 6.76 -6.72
CA VAL A 75 -0.28 5.72 -7.75
C VAL A 75 -0.77 6.28 -9.08
N ILE A 76 -1.85 7.08 -9.06
CA ILE A 76 -2.35 7.76 -10.27
C ILE A 76 -1.29 8.71 -10.83
N TRP A 77 -0.65 9.52 -9.98
CA TRP A 77 0.42 10.42 -10.40
C TRP A 77 1.61 9.67 -11.03
N LEU A 78 2.05 8.55 -10.43
CA LEU A 78 3.12 7.71 -10.96
C LEU A 78 2.76 7.12 -12.32
N VAL A 79 1.51 6.69 -12.49
CA VAL A 79 1.02 6.19 -13.78
C VAL A 79 1.14 7.27 -14.84
N GLU A 80 0.64 8.48 -14.58
CA GLU A 80 0.71 9.58 -15.54
C GLU A 80 2.15 10.06 -15.79
N PHE A 81 2.99 10.08 -14.75
CA PHE A 81 4.42 10.36 -14.87
C PHE A 81 5.12 9.36 -15.80
N CYS A 82 4.88 8.06 -15.60
CA CYS A 82 5.45 7.02 -16.47
C CYS A 82 4.97 7.17 -17.92
N ARG A 83 3.68 7.50 -18.12
CA ARG A 83 3.13 7.75 -19.47
C ARG A 83 3.77 8.97 -20.13
N ALA A 84 4.00 10.04 -19.38
CA ALA A 84 4.68 11.23 -19.88
C ALA A 84 6.12 10.93 -20.33
N LEU A 85 6.76 9.93 -19.73
CA LEU A 85 8.05 9.38 -20.16
C LEU A 85 7.96 8.40 -21.34
N GLY A 86 6.77 8.17 -21.90
CA GLY A 86 6.54 7.24 -23.01
C GLY A 86 6.47 5.76 -22.60
N LEU A 87 6.42 5.46 -21.30
CA LEU A 87 6.29 4.08 -20.81
C LEU A 87 4.84 3.59 -20.84
N ARG A 88 4.68 2.27 -20.80
CA ARG A 88 3.39 1.57 -20.70
C ARG A 88 3.20 1.00 -19.30
N PRO A 89 2.67 1.77 -18.33
CA PRO A 89 2.47 1.28 -16.98
C PRO A 89 1.32 0.28 -16.90
N GLY A 90 1.47 -0.71 -16.02
CA GLY A 90 0.38 -1.54 -15.52
C GLY A 90 0.31 -1.46 -14.00
N VAL A 91 -0.89 -1.58 -13.44
CA VAL A 91 -1.11 -1.48 -11.99
C VAL A 91 -1.58 -2.82 -11.44
N ILE A 92 -1.00 -3.20 -10.30
CA ILE A 92 -1.46 -4.37 -9.54
C ILE A 92 -1.90 -3.95 -8.13
N ALA A 93 -3.07 -4.42 -7.72
CA ALA A 93 -3.68 -4.12 -6.42
C ALA A 93 -4.15 -5.41 -5.73
N ARG A 94 -4.48 -5.33 -4.43
CA ARG A 94 -4.95 -6.51 -3.67
C ARG A 94 -6.40 -6.85 -3.99
N GLY A 95 -7.19 -5.83 -4.32
CA GLY A 95 -8.65 -5.89 -4.30
C GLY A 95 -9.21 -5.76 -2.87
N TYR A 96 -8.73 -4.80 -2.07
CA TYR A 96 -9.30 -4.59 -0.74
C TYR A 96 -10.78 -4.18 -0.85
N GLY A 97 -11.65 -4.83 -0.08
CA GLY A 97 -13.10 -4.65 -0.17
C GLY A 97 -13.78 -5.38 -1.33
N ALA A 98 -13.03 -6.04 -2.22
CA ALA A 98 -13.60 -6.89 -3.24
C ALA A 98 -14.14 -8.19 -2.63
N ALA A 99 -15.30 -8.64 -3.12
CA ALA A 99 -15.88 -9.91 -2.75
C ALA A 99 -14.92 -11.07 -3.09
N PRO A 100 -14.89 -12.14 -2.29
CA PRO A 100 -14.17 -13.35 -2.63
C PRO A 100 -14.60 -13.86 -4.02
N GLY A 101 -13.64 -14.26 -4.85
CA GLY A 101 -13.93 -14.67 -6.21
C GLY A 101 -12.75 -15.32 -6.92
N GLN A 102 -12.89 -15.49 -8.24
CA GLN A 102 -11.81 -15.98 -9.08
C GLN A 102 -10.73 -14.90 -9.24
N TRP A 103 -9.51 -15.31 -8.93
CA TRP A 103 -8.28 -14.53 -9.03
C TRP A 103 -7.31 -15.22 -10.00
N PRO A 104 -6.43 -14.49 -10.70
CA PRO A 104 -6.34 -13.03 -10.75
C PRO A 104 -7.46 -12.42 -11.61
N ARG A 105 -7.86 -11.18 -11.31
CA ARG A 105 -8.97 -10.50 -12.02
C ARG A 105 -8.51 -9.19 -12.64
N ARG A 106 -8.86 -8.98 -13.91
CA ARG A 106 -8.70 -7.70 -14.58
C ARG A 106 -9.77 -6.72 -14.09
N VAL A 107 -9.37 -5.47 -13.87
CA VAL A 107 -10.26 -4.35 -13.55
C VAL A 107 -10.17 -3.34 -14.69
N ASP A 108 -11.32 -2.92 -15.18
CA ASP A 108 -11.49 -1.84 -16.14
C ASP A 108 -12.52 -0.83 -15.64
N GLY A 109 -12.73 0.26 -16.39
CA GLY A 109 -13.65 1.32 -15.97
C GLY A 109 -15.10 0.89 -15.81
N ALA A 110 -15.50 -0.22 -16.45
CA ALA A 110 -16.85 -0.77 -16.42
C ALA A 110 -17.03 -1.89 -15.37
N SER A 111 -15.96 -2.29 -14.69
CA SER A 111 -15.99 -3.36 -13.71
C SER A 111 -16.84 -2.99 -12.48
N ASP A 112 -17.48 -3.99 -11.90
CA ASP A 112 -18.30 -3.84 -10.69
C ASP A 112 -17.40 -3.56 -9.46
N PRO A 113 -17.64 -2.47 -8.70
CA PRO A 113 -16.92 -2.17 -7.46
C PRO A 113 -16.95 -3.34 -6.46
N ALA A 114 -18.09 -4.03 -6.32
CA ALA A 114 -18.20 -5.14 -5.37
C ALA A 114 -17.24 -6.29 -5.70
N GLY A 115 -16.90 -6.46 -6.98
CA GLY A 115 -15.98 -7.50 -7.44
C GLY A 115 -14.52 -7.07 -7.62
N SER A 116 -14.23 -5.77 -7.67
CA SER A 116 -12.90 -5.23 -8.01
C SER A 116 -12.26 -4.43 -6.87
N GLY A 117 -13.07 -3.96 -5.93
CA GLY A 117 -12.68 -3.01 -4.90
C GLY A 117 -12.71 -1.56 -5.42
N ASP A 118 -12.97 -0.62 -4.52
CA ASP A 118 -13.13 0.79 -4.89
C ASP A 118 -11.82 1.43 -5.37
N GLU A 119 -10.69 1.13 -4.72
CA GLU A 119 -9.38 1.71 -5.07
C GLU A 119 -8.88 1.25 -6.45
N PRO A 120 -8.86 -0.06 -6.80
CA PRO A 120 -8.43 -0.50 -8.13
C PRO A 120 -9.33 0.02 -9.24
N LEU A 121 -10.65 0.08 -9.00
CA LEU A 121 -11.60 0.63 -9.95
C LEU A 121 -11.40 2.14 -10.17
N LEU A 122 -11.12 2.90 -9.10
CA LEU A 122 -10.79 4.31 -9.20
C LEU A 122 -9.55 4.53 -10.06
N ILE A 123 -8.48 3.76 -9.85
CA ILE A 123 -7.26 3.83 -10.65
C ILE A 123 -7.57 3.51 -12.11
N ALA A 124 -8.30 2.42 -12.38
CA ALA A 124 -8.67 2.00 -13.73
C ALA A 124 -9.48 3.09 -14.46
N ARG A 125 -10.46 3.69 -13.77
CA ARG A 125 -11.29 4.78 -14.34
C ARG A 125 -10.50 6.05 -14.60
N ARG A 126 -9.57 6.41 -13.72
CA ARG A 126 -8.83 7.68 -13.82
C ARG A 126 -7.71 7.65 -14.85
N THR A 127 -7.05 6.49 -14.99
CA THR A 127 -5.85 6.37 -15.82
C THR A 127 -6.10 5.60 -17.11
N GLY A 128 -7.10 4.71 -17.14
CA GLY A 128 -7.38 3.83 -18.29
C GLY A 128 -6.31 2.77 -18.53
N VAL A 129 -5.34 2.60 -17.63
CA VAL A 129 -4.27 1.62 -17.79
C VAL A 129 -4.73 0.22 -17.36
N PRO A 130 -4.03 -0.84 -17.81
CA PRO A 130 -4.14 -2.18 -17.23
C PRO A 130 -4.14 -2.20 -15.70
N VAL A 131 -5.24 -2.64 -15.07
CA VAL A 131 -5.30 -2.87 -13.63
C VAL A 131 -5.67 -4.33 -13.36
N TRP A 132 -4.91 -4.99 -12.51
CA TRP A 132 -5.17 -6.36 -12.08
C TRP A 132 -5.18 -6.48 -10.56
N VAL A 133 -6.12 -7.26 -10.04
CA VAL A 133 -6.30 -7.49 -8.60
C VAL A 133 -6.10 -8.96 -8.25
N ASP A 134 -5.34 -9.18 -7.18
CA ASP A 134 -5.13 -10.50 -6.59
C ASP A 134 -4.52 -10.36 -5.18
N PRO A 135 -4.94 -11.15 -4.18
CA PRO A 135 -4.20 -11.30 -2.91
C PRO A 135 -2.73 -11.74 -3.10
N ASP A 136 -2.44 -12.53 -4.13
CA ASP A 136 -1.10 -12.93 -4.56
C ASP A 136 -0.58 -11.96 -5.64
N ARG A 137 0.33 -11.06 -5.23
CA ARG A 137 0.84 -10.00 -6.11
C ARG A 137 1.67 -10.52 -7.28
N PRO A 138 2.59 -11.48 -7.09
CA PRO A 138 3.24 -12.15 -8.21
C PRO A 138 2.27 -12.74 -9.23
N ARG A 139 1.16 -13.36 -8.79
CA ARG A 139 0.15 -13.91 -9.70
C ARG A 139 -0.59 -12.83 -10.48
N ALA A 140 -1.03 -11.75 -9.83
CA ALA A 140 -1.61 -10.59 -10.54
C ALA A 140 -0.65 -10.04 -11.59
N ALA A 141 0.62 -9.86 -11.23
CA ALA A 141 1.61 -9.28 -12.12
C ALA A 141 1.89 -10.15 -13.35
N ARG A 142 2.05 -11.47 -13.15
CA ARG A 142 2.21 -12.42 -14.27
C ARG A 142 1.01 -12.41 -15.21
N ALA A 143 -0.21 -12.39 -14.66
CA ALA A 143 -1.43 -12.37 -15.48
C ALA A 143 -1.58 -11.06 -16.26
N LEU A 144 -1.23 -9.92 -15.65
CA LEU A 144 -1.19 -8.63 -16.32
C LEU A 144 -0.21 -8.65 -17.49
N LEU A 145 1.03 -9.08 -17.26
CA LEU A 145 2.08 -9.12 -18.30
C LEU A 145 1.78 -10.12 -19.41
N ALA A 146 1.07 -11.21 -19.10
CA ALA A 146 0.63 -12.17 -20.11
C ALA A 146 -0.50 -11.61 -20.99
N ALA A 147 -1.37 -10.76 -20.43
CA ALA A 147 -2.54 -10.23 -21.15
C ALA A 147 -2.24 -8.92 -21.89
N GLN A 148 -1.33 -8.08 -21.38
CA GLN A 148 -1.10 -6.72 -21.83
C GLN A 148 0.39 -6.40 -21.89
N LYS A 149 0.79 -5.64 -22.91
CA LYS A 149 2.17 -5.13 -23.03
C LYS A 149 2.36 -3.97 -22.06
N CYS A 150 3.06 -4.23 -20.96
CA CYS A 150 3.50 -3.23 -20.01
C CYS A 150 5.03 -3.29 -19.89
N ASP A 151 5.64 -2.12 -19.80
CA ASP A 151 7.11 -1.98 -19.71
C ASP A 151 7.53 -1.58 -18.27
N ILE A 152 6.56 -1.30 -17.39
CA ILE A 152 6.74 -1.01 -15.98
C ILE A 152 5.47 -1.38 -15.19
N LEU A 153 5.63 -1.85 -13.95
CA LEU A 153 4.52 -2.17 -13.06
C LEU A 153 4.53 -1.29 -11.80
N ILE A 154 3.34 -0.88 -11.37
CA ILE A 154 3.13 -0.15 -10.12
C ILE A 154 2.22 -0.99 -9.21
N SER A 155 2.70 -1.32 -8.01
CA SER A 155 1.96 -2.07 -7.02
C SER A 155 1.38 -1.16 -5.95
N ASP A 156 0.05 -1.10 -5.85
CA ASP A 156 -0.63 -0.40 -4.77
C ASP A 156 -0.74 -1.30 -3.52
N ASP A 157 -0.32 -0.76 -2.38
CA ASP A 157 -0.23 -1.41 -1.07
C ASP A 157 0.63 -2.69 -1.03
N GLY A 158 1.83 -2.59 -1.61
CA GLY A 158 2.74 -3.73 -1.80
C GLY A 158 3.81 -3.94 -0.72
N MET A 159 4.00 -3.01 0.23
CA MET A 159 5.17 -3.02 1.14
C MET A 159 5.31 -4.31 1.98
N GLN A 160 4.20 -4.93 2.37
CA GLN A 160 4.20 -6.20 3.12
C GLN A 160 4.22 -7.45 2.23
N HIS A 161 4.16 -7.30 0.89
CA HIS A 161 4.14 -8.38 -0.09
C HIS A 161 5.56 -8.68 -0.58
N TYR A 162 6.38 -9.28 0.29
CA TYR A 162 7.79 -9.63 0.02
C TYR A 162 8.00 -10.73 -1.05
N ALA A 163 6.95 -11.48 -1.39
CA ALA A 163 6.98 -12.44 -2.48
C ALA A 163 7.10 -11.77 -3.87
N LEU A 164 6.72 -10.49 -4.00
CA LEU A 164 6.93 -9.73 -5.23
C LEU A 164 8.26 -8.98 -5.15
N GLY A 165 9.16 -9.30 -6.09
CA GLY A 165 10.39 -8.55 -6.30
C GLY A 165 10.07 -7.11 -6.68
N ARG A 166 10.76 -6.17 -6.06
CA ARG A 166 10.62 -4.74 -6.30
C ARG A 166 11.96 -4.13 -6.66
N ASP A 167 11.93 -3.13 -7.52
CA ASP A 167 13.11 -2.40 -7.97
C ASP A 167 13.15 -0.99 -7.37
N LEU A 168 11.97 -0.45 -7.02
CA LEU A 168 11.83 0.79 -6.27
C LEU A 168 10.66 0.68 -5.28
N GLU A 169 10.85 1.17 -4.06
CA GLU A 169 9.85 1.16 -3.00
C GLU A 169 9.61 2.57 -2.44
N ILE A 170 8.35 3.00 -2.46
CA ILE A 170 7.91 4.30 -1.98
C ILE A 170 6.99 4.11 -0.78
N ALA A 171 7.39 4.67 0.37
CA ALA A 171 6.53 4.75 1.54
C ALA A 171 5.76 6.08 1.55
N VAL A 172 4.45 5.98 1.69
CA VAL A 172 3.57 7.14 1.85
C VAL A 172 3.12 7.24 3.30
N SER A 173 3.21 8.44 3.85
CA SER A 173 2.73 8.78 5.19
C SER A 173 1.77 9.95 5.11
N ASP A 174 0.73 9.94 5.94
CA ASP A 174 -0.14 11.09 6.13
C ASP A 174 0.52 12.04 7.15
N ALA A 175 0.81 13.27 6.74
CA ALA A 175 1.55 14.23 7.57
C ALA A 175 0.78 14.66 8.82
N ALA A 176 -0.56 14.64 8.77
CA ALA A 176 -1.42 15.00 9.90
C ALA A 176 -1.53 13.84 10.89
N ARG A 177 -1.64 12.60 10.41
CA ARG A 177 -1.78 11.40 11.27
C ARG A 177 -0.45 10.89 11.81
N GLY A 178 0.65 11.12 11.10
CA GLY A 178 1.98 10.61 11.46
C GLY A 178 1.97 9.10 11.70
N LEU A 179 2.64 8.66 12.78
CA LEU A 179 2.75 7.25 13.17
C LEU A 179 1.76 6.84 14.30
N GLY A 180 0.83 7.72 14.68
CA GLY A 180 -0.04 7.56 15.85
C GLY A 180 0.77 7.37 17.14
N ASN A 181 0.38 6.42 17.99
CA ASN A 181 1.07 6.09 19.24
C ASN A 181 2.41 5.35 19.06
N GLY A 182 2.86 5.13 17.83
CA GLY A 182 4.16 4.50 17.52
C GLY A 182 4.19 2.99 17.76
N TRP A 183 3.08 2.36 18.15
CA TRP A 183 3.01 0.93 18.40
C TRP A 183 2.48 0.15 17.20
N ARG A 184 2.83 -1.13 17.15
CA ARG A 184 2.35 -2.04 16.10
C ARG A 184 0.97 -2.58 16.42
N LEU A 185 0.28 -3.04 15.40
CA LEU A 185 -1.03 -3.69 15.54
C LEU A 185 -0.97 -4.83 16.56
N PRO A 186 -2.03 -5.04 17.36
CA PRO A 186 -3.24 -4.22 17.45
C PRO A 186 -3.16 -3.07 18.49
N ALA A 187 -2.07 -2.97 19.25
CA ALA A 187 -1.90 -1.92 20.28
C ALA A 187 -1.70 -0.51 19.69
N GLY A 188 -1.26 -0.42 18.44
CA GLY A 188 -1.11 0.81 17.68
C GLY A 188 -1.42 0.62 16.20
N PRO A 189 -1.31 1.68 15.38
CA PRO A 189 -1.74 1.65 13.98
C PRO A 189 -0.68 1.05 13.05
N LEU A 190 0.54 0.75 13.53
CA LEU A 190 1.63 0.37 12.65
C LEU A 190 1.57 -1.11 12.23
N ARG A 191 1.68 -1.35 10.92
CA ARG A 191 1.86 -2.68 10.31
C ARG A 191 3.30 -3.17 10.43
N GLU A 192 4.26 -2.24 10.43
CA GLU A 192 5.70 -2.51 10.53
C GLU A 192 6.36 -1.50 11.48
N ALA A 193 7.57 -1.81 11.97
CA ALA A 193 8.28 -0.88 12.85
C ALA A 193 8.63 0.43 12.11
N PRO A 194 8.70 1.59 12.78
CA PRO A 194 9.07 2.86 12.15
C PRO A 194 10.38 2.82 11.36
N SER A 195 11.38 2.08 11.86
CA SER A 195 12.66 1.87 11.19
C SER A 195 12.54 1.21 9.81
N ARG A 196 11.38 0.62 9.46
CA ARG A 196 11.12 0.14 8.10
C ARG A 196 11.25 1.25 7.06
N LEU A 197 10.88 2.49 7.42
CA LEU A 197 11.00 3.65 6.53
C LEU A 197 12.46 3.97 6.17
N GLU A 198 13.46 3.50 6.93
CA GLU A 198 14.89 3.69 6.60
C GLU A 198 15.37 2.78 5.49
N SER A 199 14.57 1.77 5.13
CA SER A 199 14.92 0.79 4.09
C SER A 199 14.13 0.95 2.80
N VAL A 200 13.37 2.04 2.64
CA VAL A 200 12.67 2.36 1.39
C VAL A 200 13.48 3.37 0.60
N ASP A 201 13.30 3.41 -0.72
CA ASP A 201 14.05 4.29 -1.60
C ASP A 201 13.54 5.74 -1.50
N LEU A 202 12.22 5.92 -1.37
CA LEU A 202 11.58 7.22 -1.28
C LEU A 202 10.52 7.27 -0.18
N ARG A 203 10.43 8.41 0.50
CA ARG A 203 9.38 8.72 1.46
C ARG A 203 8.57 9.90 0.96
N VAL A 204 7.25 9.74 0.89
CA VAL A 204 6.32 10.78 0.47
C VAL A 204 5.40 11.10 1.65
N SER A 205 5.31 12.38 1.98
CA SER A 205 4.41 12.90 3.00
C SER A 205 3.21 13.55 2.30
N ASN A 206 2.01 13.05 2.57
CA ASN A 206 0.77 13.65 2.08
C ASN A 206 0.27 14.66 3.11
N GLY A 207 0.46 15.94 2.83
CA GLY A 207 0.05 17.05 3.67
C GLY A 207 0.96 18.28 3.48
N PRO A 208 0.77 19.35 4.27
CA PRO A 208 1.62 20.54 4.21
C PRO A 208 3.08 20.16 4.53
N ALA A 209 4.00 20.60 3.66
CA ALA A 209 5.42 20.32 3.79
C ALA A 209 5.96 20.82 5.14
N ARG A 210 6.68 19.95 5.85
CA ARG A 210 7.41 20.33 7.05
C ARG A 210 8.77 20.94 6.68
N PRO A 211 9.40 21.75 7.56
CA PRO A 211 10.72 22.30 7.29
C PRO A 211 11.73 21.19 6.98
N GLY A 212 12.35 21.23 5.80
CA GLY A 212 13.33 20.22 5.34
C GLY A 212 12.77 19.14 4.39
N GLU A 213 11.48 19.17 4.05
CA GLU A 213 10.88 18.30 3.03
C GLU A 213 10.90 18.98 1.65
N HIS A 214 11.33 18.27 0.61
CA HIS A 214 11.27 18.74 -0.77
C HIS A 214 9.84 18.62 -1.30
N THR A 215 9.38 19.63 -2.03
CA THR A 215 8.02 19.75 -2.58
C THR A 215 7.94 19.27 -4.02
#